data_AF-A0A6I5VGI8-F1
#
_entry.id   AF-A0A6I5VGI8-F1
#
_cell.length_a   1.000
_cell.length_b   1.000
_cell.length_c   1.000
_cell.angle_alpha   90.00
_cell.angle_beta   90.00
_cell.angle_gamma   90.00
#
_symmetry.space_group_name_H-M   'P 1'
#
loop_
_entity.id
_entity.type
_entity.pdbx_description
1 polymer ?
#
loop_
_entity_poly.entity_id
_entity_poly.type
_entity_poly.pdbx_seq_one_letter_code
_entity_poly.pdbx_strand_id
1 'polypeptide(L)'
;MDQARHGWAAIVQRLNSSGITSGVLLRLLMAIAASWYSVALGVFARSPAETVLVAVGLAGLFALVFAAWTDDAPRWSYPLAALLCVLGALIAASTNFTGWFIFGIGCVVVVGRPQAPYLLTALGWGVGAVTLVALQVRQEPDIETLIWNSIGVVGVLLLGITRRQAALRRQQQGELVERSRQLQQRSLELIEQTERTRAETARAAALEERTRIARDLHDLLAHALGGLIVQLDAAEAVLGAGGDRDQVTARLRSSRQLAVEGLRDARAAVRELHSAGQPEVANVADAVAAVINGPVGMQLGLSLDVVGEPYPIPYPIAQAFAAVAREATTNINKHAPGGRTAASLIFEDRSVRLEVINEITDQHDAMAELAQSGGGFGLDGLQRRMTEVGCAFRAGAEGGRWVVSAAWQRADNEEERA
;
A
#
# COMPACT_ATOMS: atom_id res chain seq x y z
N MET A 1 42.97 0.68 -3.45
CA MET A 1 42.96 1.01 -2.01
C MET A 1 41.53 1.18 -1.45
N ASP A 2 40.52 1.55 -2.24
CA ASP A 2 39.14 1.72 -1.75
C ASP A 2 38.36 0.43 -1.45
N GLN A 3 38.59 -0.66 -2.20
CA GLN A 3 37.94 -1.96 -1.92
C GLN A 3 38.36 -2.56 -0.57
N ALA A 4 39.62 -2.37 -0.16
CA ALA A 4 40.11 -2.84 1.14
C ALA A 4 39.48 -2.06 2.31
N ARG A 5 39.22 -0.74 2.13
CA ARG A 5 38.55 0.10 3.14
C ARG A 5 37.08 -0.28 3.34
N HIS A 6 36.37 -0.63 2.26
CA HIS A 6 34.96 -1.06 2.33
C HIS A 6 34.81 -2.44 2.99
N GLY A 7 35.72 -3.38 2.72
CA GLY A 7 35.74 -4.69 3.37
C GLY A 7 35.99 -4.60 4.88
N TRP A 8 36.94 -3.75 5.31
CA TRP A 8 37.22 -3.52 6.73
C TRP A 8 36.05 -2.85 7.46
N ALA A 9 35.39 -1.86 6.85
CA ALA A 9 34.23 -1.22 7.46
C ALA A 9 33.06 -2.20 7.64
N ALA A 10 32.79 -3.07 6.67
CA ALA A 10 31.75 -4.09 6.75
C ALA A 10 32.06 -5.19 7.79
N ILE A 11 33.33 -5.57 7.93
CA ILE A 11 33.79 -6.54 8.95
C ILE A 11 33.67 -5.93 10.36
N VAL A 12 34.10 -4.68 10.54
CA VAL A 12 33.97 -3.95 11.82
C VAL A 12 32.49 -3.74 12.16
N GLN A 13 31.63 -3.44 11.19
CA GLN A 13 30.20 -3.27 11.41
C GLN A 13 29.50 -4.59 11.78
N ARG A 14 29.89 -5.73 11.16
CA ARG A 14 29.42 -7.08 11.54
C ARG A 14 29.94 -7.53 12.93
N LEU A 15 31.16 -7.17 13.28
CA LEU A 15 31.75 -7.42 14.61
C LEU A 15 31.06 -6.57 15.69
N ASN A 16 30.61 -5.36 15.35
CA ASN A 16 29.92 -4.46 16.27
C ASN A 16 28.42 -4.81 16.41
N SER A 17 27.76 -5.25 15.33
CA SER A 17 26.33 -5.61 15.33
C SER A 17 26.01 -6.94 16.00
N SER A 18 26.97 -7.86 16.04
CA SER A 18 26.72 -9.21 16.55
C SER A 18 26.69 -9.29 18.08
N GLY A 19 27.14 -8.26 18.82
CA GLY A 19 27.30 -8.36 20.28
C GLY A 19 28.31 -9.44 20.73
N ILE A 20 28.91 -10.14 19.77
CA ILE A 20 29.84 -11.24 19.93
C ILE A 20 31.21 -10.71 20.37
N THR A 21 31.60 -9.49 19.98
CA THR A 21 32.92 -8.93 20.30
C THR A 21 33.17 -8.72 21.79
N SER A 22 32.22 -8.13 22.53
CA SER A 22 32.39 -7.93 23.98
C SER A 22 32.25 -9.24 24.77
N GLY A 23 31.48 -10.20 24.27
CA GLY A 23 31.35 -11.54 24.85
C GLY A 23 32.58 -12.41 24.60
N VAL A 24 33.12 -12.41 23.38
CA VAL A 24 34.30 -13.19 22.98
C VAL A 24 35.56 -12.63 23.61
N LEU A 25 35.74 -11.30 23.64
CA LEU A 25 36.89 -10.70 24.32
C LEU A 25 36.88 -11.01 25.82
N LEU A 26 35.71 -10.95 26.46
CA LEU A 26 35.55 -11.33 27.86
C LEU A 26 35.83 -12.82 28.08
N ARG A 27 35.35 -13.70 27.20
CA ARG A 27 35.63 -15.16 27.24
C ARG A 27 37.13 -15.45 27.07
N LEU A 28 37.81 -14.74 26.17
CA LEU A 28 39.26 -14.87 25.96
C LEU A 28 40.04 -14.36 27.18
N LEU A 29 39.70 -13.19 27.73
CA LEU A 29 40.29 -12.66 28.95
C LEU A 29 40.06 -13.60 30.15
N MET A 30 38.87 -14.21 30.25
CA MET A 30 38.53 -15.19 31.28
C MET A 30 39.30 -16.51 31.11
N ALA A 31 39.48 -17.01 29.88
CA ALA A 31 40.27 -18.21 29.60
C ALA A 31 41.76 -17.99 29.90
N ILE A 32 42.29 -16.81 29.55
CA ILE A 32 43.65 -16.40 29.87
C ILE A 32 43.82 -16.28 31.39
N ALA A 33 42.87 -15.65 32.09
CA ALA A 33 42.90 -15.53 33.55
C ALA A 33 42.84 -16.91 34.23
N ALA A 34 41.95 -17.81 33.80
CA ALA A 34 41.85 -19.16 34.33
C ALA A 34 43.14 -19.98 34.10
N SER A 35 43.72 -19.89 32.90
CA SER A 35 44.98 -20.57 32.55
C SER A 35 46.17 -20.04 33.36
N TRP A 36 46.30 -18.70 33.49
CA TRP A 36 47.30 -18.06 34.34
C TRP A 36 47.17 -18.49 35.80
N TYR A 37 45.93 -18.63 36.28
CA TYR A 37 45.65 -18.97 37.67
C TYR A 37 45.94 -20.44 37.98
N SER A 38 45.71 -21.36 37.04
CA SER A 38 46.17 -22.75 37.14
C SER A 38 47.69 -22.85 37.27
N VAL A 39 48.43 -21.96 36.59
CA VAL A 39 49.88 -21.83 36.74
C VAL A 39 50.25 -21.20 38.09
N ALA A 40 49.52 -20.17 38.53
CA ALA A 40 49.79 -19.49 39.80
C ALA A 40 49.56 -20.38 41.04
N LEU A 41 48.58 -21.29 40.98
CA LEU A 41 48.28 -22.27 42.03
C LEU A 41 49.46 -23.21 42.30
N GLY A 42 50.26 -23.51 41.26
CA GLY A 42 51.45 -24.36 41.37
C GLY A 42 52.74 -23.63 41.74
N VAL A 43 52.81 -22.31 41.53
CA VAL A 43 54.06 -21.53 41.66
C VAL A 43 54.08 -20.59 42.88
N PHE A 44 52.94 -20.06 43.32
CA PHE A 44 52.89 -18.96 44.30
C PHE A 44 52.19 -19.29 45.63
N ALA A 45 51.52 -20.44 45.76
CA ALA A 45 50.92 -20.84 47.04
C ALA A 45 52.03 -21.31 48.01
N ARG A 46 52.36 -20.48 49.00
CA ARG A 46 53.42 -20.76 49.99
C ARG A 46 52.88 -21.41 51.26
N SER A 47 51.55 -21.40 51.45
CA SER A 47 50.87 -22.03 52.59
C SER A 47 49.54 -22.71 52.21
N PRO A 48 49.07 -23.69 52.99
CA PRO A 48 47.77 -24.34 52.75
C PRO A 48 46.59 -23.37 52.76
N ALA A 49 46.67 -22.29 53.56
CA ALA A 49 45.66 -21.26 53.63
C ALA A 49 45.56 -20.45 52.33
N GLU A 50 46.71 -20.12 51.71
CA GLU A 50 46.75 -19.46 50.41
C GLU A 50 46.17 -20.35 49.32
N THR A 51 46.45 -21.65 49.32
CA THR A 51 45.87 -22.59 48.35
C THR A 51 44.34 -22.62 48.43
N VAL A 52 43.77 -22.63 49.64
CA VAL A 52 42.31 -22.61 49.83
C VAL A 52 41.70 -21.30 49.37
N LEU A 53 42.28 -20.16 49.74
CA LEU A 53 41.84 -18.83 49.29
C LEU A 53 41.86 -18.72 47.76
N VAL A 54 42.94 -19.21 47.16
CA VAL A 54 43.16 -19.20 45.72
C VAL A 54 42.10 -20.08 45.02
N ALA A 55 41.82 -21.28 45.52
CA ALA A 55 40.78 -22.17 44.99
C ALA A 55 39.36 -21.58 45.10
N VAL A 56 39.03 -20.94 46.21
CA VAL A 56 37.72 -20.26 46.41
C VAL A 56 37.55 -19.10 45.44
N GLY A 57 38.60 -18.31 45.21
CA GLY A 57 38.61 -17.23 44.20
C GLY A 57 38.34 -17.73 42.78
N LEU A 58 38.94 -18.86 42.41
CA LEU A 58 38.71 -19.54 41.13
C LEU A 58 37.27 -20.01 40.97
N ALA A 59 36.73 -20.68 41.98
CA ALA A 59 35.36 -21.19 41.95
C ALA A 59 34.34 -20.05 41.80
N GLY A 60 34.56 -18.94 42.53
CA GLY A 60 33.73 -17.74 42.39
C GLY A 60 33.88 -17.06 41.03
N LEU A 61 35.10 -17.01 40.48
CA LEU A 61 35.33 -16.51 39.12
C LEU A 61 34.53 -17.29 38.08
N PHE A 62 34.57 -18.62 38.13
CA PHE A 62 33.77 -19.48 37.25
C PHE A 62 32.26 -19.26 37.41
N ALA A 63 31.78 -19.08 38.64
CA ALA A 63 30.36 -18.77 38.89
C ALA A 63 29.94 -17.39 38.33
N LEU A 64 30.81 -16.38 38.38
CA LEU A 64 30.55 -15.09 37.73
C LEU A 64 30.61 -15.17 36.20
N VAL A 65 31.52 -15.96 35.65
CA VAL A 65 31.59 -16.23 34.20
C VAL A 65 30.28 -16.84 33.73
N PHE A 66 29.77 -17.84 34.46
CA PHE A 66 28.49 -18.47 34.19
C PHE A 66 27.32 -17.47 34.28
N ALA A 67 27.27 -16.66 35.35
CA ALA A 67 26.24 -15.63 35.50
C ALA A 67 26.34 -14.49 34.46
N ALA A 68 27.52 -14.23 33.91
CA ALA A 68 27.72 -13.29 32.80
C ALA A 68 27.36 -13.89 31.43
N TRP A 69 27.17 -15.21 31.37
CA TRP A 69 26.76 -15.96 30.19
C TRP A 69 25.24 -16.04 30.03
N THR A 70 24.48 -15.88 31.12
CA THR A 70 23.02 -15.82 31.09
C THR A 70 22.56 -14.37 30.89
N ASP A 71 21.67 -14.15 29.92
CA ASP A 71 21.06 -12.83 29.67
C ASP A 71 20.27 -12.35 30.90
N ASP A 72 19.69 -13.30 31.64
CA ASP A 72 19.12 -13.09 32.97
C ASP A 72 20.11 -13.53 34.05
N ALA A 73 20.86 -12.55 34.57
CA ALA A 73 21.78 -12.82 35.67
C ALA A 73 20.99 -12.94 36.99
N PRO A 74 21.10 -14.06 37.71
CA PRO A 74 20.37 -14.24 38.94
C PRO A 74 20.84 -13.28 40.04
N ARG A 75 19.92 -12.87 40.94
CA ARG A 75 20.18 -11.86 41.99
C ARG A 75 21.34 -12.23 42.94
N TRP A 76 21.69 -13.51 43.07
CA TRP A 76 22.84 -13.96 43.87
C TRP A 76 24.20 -13.57 43.26
N SER A 77 24.24 -13.19 41.97
CA SER A 77 25.49 -12.78 41.31
C SER A 77 26.04 -11.45 41.82
N TYR A 78 25.20 -10.55 42.35
CA TYR A 78 25.61 -9.26 42.92
C TYR A 78 26.44 -9.41 44.21
N PRO A 79 25.95 -10.11 45.27
CA PRO A 79 26.74 -10.32 46.48
C PRO A 79 27.98 -11.19 46.21
N LEU A 80 27.90 -12.16 45.29
CA LEU A 80 29.06 -12.95 44.90
C LEU A 80 30.15 -12.10 44.22
N ALA A 81 29.76 -11.18 43.33
CA ALA A 81 30.72 -10.30 42.69
C ALA A 81 31.37 -9.32 43.67
N ALA A 82 30.60 -8.79 44.62
CA ALA A 82 31.14 -7.97 45.71
C ALA A 82 32.11 -8.77 46.60
N LEU A 83 31.74 -10.01 46.97
CA LEU A 83 32.60 -10.91 47.72
C LEU A 83 33.91 -11.19 46.98
N LEU A 84 33.88 -11.41 45.67
CA LEU A 84 35.07 -11.65 44.86
C LEU A 84 35.93 -10.41 44.68
N CYS A 85 35.34 -9.20 44.65
CA CYS A 85 36.13 -7.97 44.69
C CYS A 85 36.91 -7.89 46.01
N VAL A 86 36.26 -8.18 47.14
CA VAL A 86 36.91 -8.18 48.47
C VAL A 86 37.97 -9.29 48.57
N LEU A 87 37.64 -10.51 48.14
CA LEU A 87 38.55 -11.66 48.20
C LEU A 87 39.75 -11.48 47.25
N GLY A 88 39.52 -10.98 46.03
CA GLY A 88 40.56 -10.65 45.07
C GLY A 88 41.50 -9.57 45.59
N ALA A 89 40.97 -8.54 46.25
CA ALA A 89 41.75 -7.49 46.89
C ALA A 89 42.61 -8.03 48.06
N LEU A 90 42.06 -8.94 48.87
CA LEU A 90 42.78 -9.65 49.94
C LEU A 90 43.88 -10.58 49.41
N ILE A 91 43.62 -11.31 48.31
CA ILE A 91 44.60 -12.22 47.68
C ILE A 91 45.68 -11.42 46.94
N ALA A 92 45.34 -10.26 46.38
CA ALA A 92 46.32 -9.36 45.75
C ALA A 92 47.40 -8.92 46.74
N ALA A 93 47.06 -8.85 48.03
CA ALA A 93 47.99 -8.52 49.11
C ALA A 93 49.15 -9.52 49.26
N SER A 94 48.91 -10.78 48.93
CA SER A 94 49.90 -11.86 49.11
C SER A 94 50.55 -12.32 47.80
N THR A 95 49.89 -12.14 46.65
CA THR A 95 50.32 -12.74 45.37
C THR A 95 50.74 -11.74 44.29
N ASN A 96 50.87 -10.45 44.62
CA ASN A 96 51.24 -9.30 43.77
C ASN A 96 50.38 -9.06 42.51
N PHE A 97 50.18 -10.06 41.65
CA PHE A 97 49.55 -9.91 40.33
C PHE A 97 48.24 -10.70 40.19
N THR A 98 48.14 -11.86 40.82
CA THR A 98 47.05 -12.82 40.58
C THR A 98 45.69 -12.36 41.16
N GLY A 99 45.68 -11.69 42.31
CA GLY A 99 44.45 -11.16 42.92
C GLY A 99 43.80 -10.01 42.13
N TRP A 100 44.58 -9.28 41.32
CA TRP A 100 44.07 -8.17 40.50
C TRP A 100 43.14 -8.62 39.37
N PHE A 101 43.33 -9.81 38.81
CA PHE A 101 42.42 -10.35 37.80
C PHE A 101 41.03 -10.65 38.37
N ILE A 102 40.96 -11.21 39.58
CA ILE A 102 39.70 -11.52 40.26
C ILE A 102 38.96 -10.22 40.58
N PHE A 103 39.67 -9.24 41.13
CA PHE A 103 39.13 -7.91 41.40
C PHE A 103 38.61 -7.25 40.13
N GLY A 104 39.44 -7.22 39.07
CA GLY A 104 39.09 -6.62 37.79
C GLY A 104 37.85 -7.24 37.15
N ILE A 105 37.76 -8.56 37.12
CA ILE A 105 36.60 -9.26 36.55
C ILE A 105 35.34 -9.04 37.40
N GLY A 106 35.46 -9.03 38.74
CA GLY A 106 34.38 -8.66 39.64
C GLY A 106 33.84 -7.25 39.33
N CYS A 107 34.73 -6.27 39.15
CA CYS A 107 34.36 -4.90 38.78
C CYS A 107 33.70 -4.82 37.39
N VAL A 108 34.23 -5.50 36.36
CA VAL A 108 33.59 -5.52 35.02
C VAL A 108 32.17 -6.07 35.09
N VAL A 109 31.95 -7.12 35.87
CA VAL A 109 30.63 -7.76 36.01
C VAL A 109 29.66 -6.86 36.77
N VAL A 110 30.12 -6.19 37.83
CA VAL A 110 29.28 -5.27 38.62
C VAL A 110 28.96 -4.00 37.83
N VAL A 111 29.95 -3.41 37.14
CA VAL A 111 29.78 -2.17 36.36
C VAL A 111 29.03 -2.40 35.06
N GLY A 112 29.28 -3.53 34.39
CA GLY A 112 28.70 -3.87 33.10
C GLY A 112 27.19 -4.12 33.14
N ARG A 113 26.59 -4.23 34.33
CA ARG A 113 25.15 -4.44 34.48
C ARG A 113 24.41 -3.13 34.77
N PRO A 114 23.45 -2.74 33.90
CA PRO A 114 22.74 -1.47 34.04
C PRO A 114 21.82 -1.41 35.26
N GLN A 115 21.41 -2.56 35.80
CA GLN A 115 20.53 -2.68 36.98
C GLN A 115 21.28 -2.66 38.32
N ALA A 116 22.62 -2.67 38.31
CA ALA A 116 23.39 -2.62 39.54
C ALA A 116 23.20 -1.26 40.24
N PRO A 117 22.88 -1.23 41.56
CA PRO A 117 22.81 0.01 42.31
C PRO A 117 24.13 0.76 42.22
N TYR A 118 24.09 2.06 41.91
CA TYR A 118 25.28 2.91 41.84
C TYR A 118 26.13 2.83 43.12
N LEU A 119 25.47 2.64 44.27
CA LEU A 119 26.11 2.46 45.57
C LEU A 119 26.99 1.20 45.64
N LEU A 120 26.52 0.05 45.13
CA LEU A 120 27.29 -1.20 45.14
C LEU A 120 28.47 -1.13 44.17
N THR A 121 28.28 -0.49 43.01
CA THR A 121 29.40 -0.25 42.08
C THR A 121 30.44 0.67 42.70
N ALA A 122 30.03 1.74 43.39
CA ALA A 122 30.93 2.70 44.03
C ALA A 122 31.66 2.09 45.23
N LEU A 123 30.98 1.28 46.06
CA LEU A 123 31.59 0.55 47.17
C LEU A 123 32.66 -0.44 46.69
N GLY A 124 32.39 -1.19 45.61
CA GLY A 124 33.38 -2.10 45.03
C GLY A 124 34.65 -1.38 44.57
N TRP A 125 34.50 -0.22 43.90
CA TRP A 125 35.61 0.64 43.51
C TRP A 125 36.37 1.22 44.71
N GLY A 126 35.63 1.70 45.72
CA GLY A 126 36.22 2.27 46.93
C GLY A 126 37.07 1.25 47.69
N VAL A 127 36.55 0.03 47.89
CA VAL A 127 37.30 -1.05 48.54
C VAL A 127 38.55 -1.41 47.73
N GLY A 128 38.41 -1.60 46.42
CA GLY A 128 39.55 -1.92 45.55
C GLY A 128 40.64 -0.85 45.53
N ALA A 129 40.26 0.43 45.45
CA ALA A 129 41.18 1.55 45.48
C ALA A 129 41.90 1.65 46.82
N VAL A 130 41.19 1.50 47.94
CA VAL A 130 41.77 1.50 49.29
C VAL A 130 42.75 0.34 49.46
N THR A 131 42.40 -0.87 48.99
CA THR A 131 43.31 -2.00 49.05
C THR A 131 44.53 -1.81 48.15
N LEU A 132 44.37 -1.23 46.96
CA LEU A 132 45.50 -0.89 46.06
C LEU A 132 46.48 0.06 46.75
N VAL A 133 45.98 1.15 47.31
CA VAL A 133 46.78 2.15 48.02
C VAL A 133 47.47 1.53 49.25
N ALA A 134 46.73 0.75 50.05
CA ALA A 134 47.28 0.10 51.24
C ALA A 134 48.43 -0.89 50.92
N LEU A 135 48.38 -1.54 49.76
CA LEU A 135 49.43 -2.46 49.31
C LEU A 135 50.66 -1.74 48.77
N GLN A 136 50.45 -0.66 48.01
CA GLN A 136 51.56 0.14 47.52
C GLN A 136 52.35 0.81 48.64
N VAL A 137 51.68 1.24 49.71
CA VAL A 137 52.33 1.80 50.90
C VAL A 137 53.20 0.77 51.64
N ARG A 138 52.89 -0.53 51.54
CA ARG A 138 53.62 -1.59 52.28
C ARG A 138 54.78 -2.22 51.52
N GLN A 139 54.79 -2.16 50.20
CA GLN A 139 55.71 -2.96 49.37
C GLN A 139 56.79 -2.15 48.63
N GLU A 140 56.80 -0.81 48.72
CA GLU A 140 57.70 0.07 47.92
C GLU A 140 57.82 -0.39 46.45
N PRO A 141 56.70 -0.39 45.69
CA PRO A 141 56.67 -0.99 44.36
C PRO A 141 57.52 -0.20 43.35
N ASP A 142 58.21 -0.92 42.46
CA ASP A 142 58.88 -0.33 41.31
C ASP A 142 57.89 0.35 40.33
N ILE A 143 58.37 1.37 39.62
CA ILE A 143 57.58 2.20 38.68
C ILE A 143 56.85 1.35 37.63
N GLU A 144 57.45 0.26 37.16
CA GLU A 144 56.82 -0.64 36.19
C GLU A 144 55.54 -1.29 36.73
N THR A 145 55.55 -1.71 38.00
CA THR A 145 54.39 -2.35 38.65
C THR A 145 53.25 -1.34 38.84
N LEU A 146 53.60 -0.10 39.20
CA LEU A 146 52.67 1.03 39.26
C LEU A 146 51.96 1.26 37.91
N ILE A 147 52.73 1.32 36.82
CA ILE A 147 52.20 1.57 35.47
C ILE A 147 51.23 0.46 35.04
N TRP A 148 51.62 -0.80 35.15
CA TRP A 148 50.76 -1.92 34.75
C TRP A 148 49.47 -2.02 35.56
N ASN A 149 49.53 -1.73 36.86
CA ASN A 149 48.34 -1.69 37.72
C ASN A 149 47.38 -0.56 37.31
N SER A 150 47.89 0.64 37.02
CA SER A 150 47.08 1.74 36.52
C SER A 150 46.41 1.40 35.19
N ILE A 151 47.14 0.78 34.25
CA ILE A 151 46.59 0.34 32.96
C ILE A 151 45.49 -0.70 33.15
N GLY A 152 45.69 -1.69 34.03
CA GLY A 152 44.70 -2.73 34.31
C GLY A 152 43.40 -2.18 34.88
N VAL A 153 43.50 -1.26 35.85
CA VAL A 153 42.34 -0.57 36.45
C VAL A 153 41.56 0.22 35.40
N VAL A 154 42.26 1.00 34.57
CA VAL A 154 41.63 1.78 33.49
C VAL A 154 40.98 0.88 32.45
N GLY A 155 41.63 -0.23 32.06
CA GLY A 155 41.07 -1.20 31.12
C GLY A 155 39.78 -1.85 31.63
N VAL A 156 39.74 -2.23 32.90
CA VAL A 156 38.57 -2.78 33.58
C VAL A 156 37.41 -1.77 33.63
N LEU A 157 37.71 -0.51 33.96
CA LEU A 157 36.72 0.58 33.94
C LEU A 157 36.09 0.75 32.56
N LEU A 158 36.93 0.86 31.52
CA LEU A 158 36.47 1.06 30.15
C LEU A 158 35.63 -0.14 29.66
N LEU A 159 36.04 -1.37 29.98
CA LEU A 159 35.28 -2.57 29.62
C LEU A 159 33.93 -2.64 30.33
N GLY A 160 33.87 -2.26 31.62
CA GLY A 160 32.63 -2.17 32.37
C GLY A 160 31.68 -1.12 31.80
N ILE A 161 32.19 0.09 31.53
CA ILE A 161 31.41 1.21 30.98
C ILE A 161 30.86 0.86 29.59
N THR A 162 31.69 0.29 28.71
CA THR A 162 31.26 -0.10 27.36
C THR A 162 30.19 -1.18 27.37
N ARG A 163 30.28 -2.18 28.26
CA ARG A 163 29.22 -3.18 28.46
C ARG A 163 27.93 -2.56 28.96
N ARG A 164 28.01 -1.67 29.95
CA ARG A 164 26.84 -0.96 30.49
C ARG A 164 26.16 -0.13 29.40
N GLN A 165 26.92 0.60 28.60
CA GLN A 165 26.40 1.38 27.48
C GLN A 165 25.77 0.49 26.41
N ALA A 166 26.38 -0.65 26.08
CA ALA A 166 25.80 -1.60 25.13
C ALA A 166 24.48 -2.18 25.63
N ALA A 167 24.37 -2.52 26.91
CA ALA A 167 23.15 -3.02 27.51
C ALA A 167 22.02 -1.97 27.50
N LEU A 168 22.32 -0.72 27.88
CA LEU A 168 21.36 0.38 27.81
C LEU A 168 20.89 0.66 26.38
N ARG A 169 21.79 0.62 25.39
CA ARG A 169 21.43 0.77 23.98
C ARG A 169 20.48 -0.32 23.49
N ARG A 170 20.69 -1.58 23.90
CA ARG A 170 19.78 -2.68 23.55
C ARG A 170 18.38 -2.46 24.13
N GLN A 171 18.29 -2.00 25.38
CA GLN A 171 17.00 -1.68 26.01
C GLN A 171 16.29 -0.55 25.27
N GLN A 172 16.99 0.54 24.98
CA GLN A 172 16.44 1.68 24.22
C GLN A 172 16.00 1.27 22.81
N GLN A 173 16.75 0.40 22.13
CA GLN A 173 16.38 -0.11 20.82
C GLN A 173 15.12 -0.97 20.87
N GLY A 174 14.94 -1.80 21.91
CA GLY A 174 13.72 -2.59 22.11
C GLY A 174 12.48 -1.69 22.23
N GLU A 175 12.53 -0.69 23.10
CA GLU A 175 11.43 0.26 23.32
C GLU A 175 11.10 1.06 22.04
N LEU A 176 12.10 1.47 21.26
CA LEU A 176 11.89 2.18 20.00
C LEU A 176 11.22 1.29 18.95
N VAL A 177 11.62 0.02 18.86
CA VAL A 177 11.01 -0.94 17.94
C VAL A 177 9.55 -1.21 18.32
N GLU A 178 9.25 -1.36 19.62
CA GLU A 178 7.87 -1.52 20.10
C GLU A 178 7.03 -0.28 19.82
N ARG A 179 7.54 0.93 20.09
CA ARG A 179 6.85 2.19 19.76
C ARG A 179 6.62 2.34 18.26
N SER A 180 7.61 1.99 17.44
CA SER A 180 7.48 2.04 15.98
C SER A 180 6.39 1.09 15.49
N ARG A 181 6.30 -0.12 16.05
CA ARG A 181 5.24 -1.08 15.72
C ARG A 181 3.86 -0.57 16.12
N GLN A 182 3.74 0.02 17.32
CA GLN A 182 2.48 0.63 17.78
C GLN A 182 2.02 1.78 16.87
N LEU A 183 2.94 2.66 16.46
CA LEU A 183 2.64 3.77 15.54
C LEU A 183 2.22 3.25 14.16
N GLN A 184 2.89 2.22 13.64
CA GLN A 184 2.51 1.58 12.38
C GLN A 184 1.10 0.98 12.44
N GLN A 185 0.78 0.25 13.53
CA GLN A 185 -0.56 -0.31 13.72
C GLN A 185 -1.64 0.77 13.76
N ARG A 186 -1.44 1.83 14.56
CA ARG A 186 -2.37 2.96 14.61
C ARG A 186 -2.53 3.65 13.26
N SER A 187 -1.46 3.79 12.50
CA SER A 187 -1.53 4.37 11.16
C SER A 187 -2.39 3.54 10.21
N LEU A 188 -2.29 2.21 10.27
CA LEU A 188 -3.10 1.31 9.45
C LEU A 188 -4.58 1.37 9.85
N GLU A 189 -4.87 1.38 11.16
CA GLU A 189 -6.24 1.53 11.67
C GLU A 189 -6.88 2.85 11.22
N LEU A 190 -6.13 3.97 11.26
CA LEU A 190 -6.63 5.27 10.80
C LEU A 190 -6.89 5.30 9.29
N ILE A 191 -6.04 4.66 8.49
CA ILE A 191 -6.26 4.55 7.04
C ILE A 191 -7.55 3.77 6.77
N GLU A 192 -7.74 2.62 7.43
CA GLU A 192 -8.94 1.81 7.27
C GLU A 192 -10.22 2.56 7.69
N GLN A 193 -10.17 3.29 8.81
CA GLN A 193 -11.28 4.13 9.26
C GLN A 193 -11.58 5.24 8.25
N THR A 194 -10.55 5.91 7.75
CA THR A 194 -10.71 7.00 6.77
C THR A 194 -11.35 6.49 5.48
N GLU A 195 -10.91 5.34 4.97
CA GLU A 195 -11.49 4.72 3.77
C GLU A 195 -12.95 4.29 3.99
N ARG A 196 -13.29 3.75 5.17
CA ARG A 196 -14.69 3.45 5.53
C ARG A 196 -15.55 4.70 5.56
N THR A 197 -15.11 5.75 6.23
CA THR A 197 -15.85 7.02 6.31
C THR A 197 -15.99 7.67 4.92
N ARG A 198 -14.96 7.60 4.06
CA ARG A 198 -15.05 8.06 2.66
C ARG A 198 -16.08 7.27 1.87
N ALA A 199 -16.11 5.95 2.00
CA ALA A 199 -17.09 5.11 1.33
C ALA A 199 -18.53 5.40 1.82
N GLU A 200 -18.71 5.61 3.12
CA GLU A 200 -20.01 5.96 3.72
C GLU A 200 -20.50 7.34 3.28
N THR A 201 -19.61 8.35 3.31
CA THR A 201 -19.94 9.71 2.86
C THR A 201 -20.26 9.75 1.37
N ALA A 202 -19.52 9.02 0.52
CA ALA A 202 -19.83 8.91 -0.90
C ALA A 202 -21.19 8.25 -1.15
N ARG A 203 -21.54 7.19 -0.39
CA ARG A 203 -22.87 6.55 -0.46
C ARG A 203 -23.98 7.49 -0.02
N ALA A 204 -23.77 8.23 1.07
CA ALA A 204 -24.73 9.21 1.57
C ALA A 204 -24.97 10.33 0.55
N ALA A 205 -23.89 10.90 0.00
CA ALA A 205 -23.98 11.91 -1.06
C ALA A 205 -24.72 11.39 -2.29
N ALA A 206 -24.45 10.16 -2.74
CA ALA A 206 -25.16 9.56 -3.86
C ALA A 206 -26.66 9.35 -3.60
N LEU A 207 -27.05 8.99 -2.36
CA LEU A 207 -28.46 8.84 -1.97
C LEU A 207 -29.19 10.19 -1.86
N GLU A 208 -28.51 11.20 -1.33
CA GLU A 208 -29.03 12.56 -1.26
C GLU A 208 -29.26 13.11 -2.67
N GLU A 209 -28.29 12.92 -3.56
CA GLU A 209 -28.39 13.31 -4.96
C GLU A 209 -29.54 12.59 -5.66
N ARG A 210 -29.69 11.28 -5.48
CA ARG A 210 -30.80 10.52 -6.04
C ARG A 210 -32.16 11.04 -5.55
N THR A 211 -32.25 11.45 -4.30
CA THR A 211 -33.47 11.99 -3.71
C THR A 211 -33.77 13.39 -4.23
N ARG A 212 -32.75 14.23 -4.42
CA ARG A 212 -32.87 15.53 -5.09
C ARG A 212 -33.40 15.35 -6.51
N ILE A 213 -32.77 14.48 -7.30
CA ILE A 213 -33.20 14.15 -8.67
C ILE A 213 -34.65 13.66 -8.72
N ALA A 214 -35.02 12.76 -7.81
CA ALA A 214 -36.39 12.24 -7.77
C ALA A 214 -37.41 13.35 -7.51
N ARG A 215 -37.07 14.33 -6.67
CA ARG A 215 -37.93 15.49 -6.37
C ARG A 215 -38.05 16.41 -7.57
N ASP A 216 -36.94 16.77 -8.21
CA ASP A 216 -36.92 17.64 -9.39
C ASP A 216 -37.71 17.01 -10.55
N LEU A 217 -37.56 15.70 -10.78
CA LEU A 217 -38.35 14.96 -11.76
C LEU A 217 -39.83 14.89 -11.38
N HIS A 218 -40.16 14.69 -10.10
CA HIS A 218 -41.54 14.65 -9.64
C HIS A 218 -42.23 15.99 -9.87
N ASP A 219 -41.57 17.11 -9.56
CA ASP A 219 -42.13 18.45 -9.73
C ASP A 219 -42.36 18.77 -11.22
N LEU A 220 -41.40 18.43 -12.09
CA LEU A 220 -41.55 18.53 -13.54
C LEU A 220 -42.72 17.70 -14.08
N LEU A 221 -42.82 16.43 -13.66
CA LEU A 221 -43.89 15.53 -14.09
C LEU A 221 -45.26 15.96 -13.57
N ALA A 222 -45.34 16.38 -12.30
CA ALA A 222 -46.58 16.88 -11.70
C ALA A 222 -47.08 18.12 -12.43
N HIS A 223 -46.19 19.04 -12.81
CA HIS A 223 -46.55 20.23 -13.58
C HIS A 223 -47.08 19.88 -14.97
N ALA A 224 -46.36 19.03 -15.72
CA ALA A 224 -46.76 18.63 -17.07
C ALA A 224 -48.08 17.84 -17.09
N LEU A 225 -48.23 16.86 -16.20
CA LEU A 225 -49.46 16.06 -16.10
C LEU A 225 -50.64 16.87 -15.58
N GLY A 226 -50.43 17.77 -14.61
CA GLY A 226 -51.47 18.67 -14.11
C GLY A 226 -52.01 19.60 -15.20
N GLY A 227 -51.12 20.20 -15.99
CA GLY A 227 -51.52 21.04 -17.14
C GLY A 227 -52.29 20.24 -18.21
N LEU A 228 -51.90 18.98 -18.42
CA LEU A 228 -52.55 18.09 -19.38
C LEU A 228 -53.97 17.68 -18.93
N ILE A 229 -54.14 17.36 -17.65
CA ILE A 229 -55.47 17.07 -17.05
C ILE A 229 -56.40 18.28 -17.23
N VAL A 230 -55.95 19.49 -16.88
CA VAL A 230 -56.76 20.71 -17.01
C VAL A 230 -57.21 20.96 -18.46
N GLN A 231 -56.35 20.71 -19.46
CA GLN A 231 -56.71 20.88 -20.87
C GLN A 231 -57.70 19.81 -21.36
N LEU A 232 -57.60 18.58 -20.84
CA LEU A 232 -58.58 17.51 -21.12
C LEU A 232 -59.93 17.80 -20.47
N ASP A 233 -59.97 18.20 -19.20
CA ASP A 233 -61.20 18.60 -18.50
C ASP A 233 -61.89 19.77 -19.23
N ALA A 234 -61.10 20.74 -19.71
CA ALA A 234 -61.62 21.84 -20.52
C ALA A 234 -62.18 21.39 -21.88
N ALA A 235 -61.63 20.34 -22.49
CA ALA A 235 -62.15 19.76 -23.72
C ALA A 235 -63.47 19.00 -23.47
N GLU A 236 -63.56 18.25 -22.37
CA GLU A 236 -64.79 17.56 -21.95
C GLU A 236 -65.91 18.56 -21.62
N ALA A 237 -65.60 19.66 -20.92
CA ALA A 237 -66.58 20.70 -20.61
C ALA A 237 -67.16 21.36 -21.88
N VAL A 238 -66.32 21.63 -22.88
CA VAL A 238 -66.77 22.19 -24.18
C VAL A 238 -67.66 21.20 -24.93
N LEU A 239 -67.31 19.90 -24.92
CA LEU A 239 -68.15 18.84 -25.49
C LEU A 239 -69.52 18.76 -24.81
N GLY A 240 -69.55 18.76 -23.47
CA GLY A 240 -70.78 18.66 -22.68
C GLY A 240 -71.74 19.85 -22.85
N ALA A 241 -71.22 21.02 -23.20
CA ALA A 241 -72.01 22.23 -23.46
C ALA A 241 -72.53 22.33 -24.92
N GLY A 242 -72.29 21.33 -25.77
CA GLY A 242 -72.68 21.36 -27.19
C GLY A 242 -71.76 22.21 -28.07
N GLY A 243 -70.50 22.41 -27.67
CA GLY A 243 -69.52 23.17 -28.42
C GLY A 243 -69.14 22.54 -29.76
N ASP A 244 -68.75 23.38 -30.72
CA ASP A 244 -68.39 22.96 -32.08
C ASP A 244 -67.13 22.07 -32.10
N ARG A 245 -67.08 21.13 -33.05
CA ARG A 245 -66.03 20.11 -33.21
C ARG A 245 -64.64 20.73 -33.33
N ASP A 246 -64.54 21.91 -33.92
CA ASP A 246 -63.29 22.63 -34.10
C ASP A 246 -62.69 23.11 -32.76
N GLN A 247 -63.51 23.53 -31.80
CA GLN A 247 -63.05 23.96 -30.47
C GLN A 247 -62.49 22.79 -29.65
N VAL A 248 -63.16 21.63 -29.73
CA VAL A 248 -62.72 20.39 -29.07
C VAL A 248 -61.41 19.90 -29.67
N THR A 249 -61.30 19.95 -31.00
CA THR A 249 -60.09 19.53 -31.73
C THR A 249 -58.90 20.44 -31.42
N ALA A 250 -59.12 21.75 -31.28
CA ALA A 250 -58.08 22.70 -30.87
C ALA A 250 -57.53 22.39 -29.47
N ARG A 251 -58.41 22.08 -28.49
CA ARG A 251 -57.97 21.72 -27.13
C ARG A 251 -57.20 20.38 -27.09
N LEU A 252 -57.67 19.37 -27.82
CA LEU A 252 -56.94 18.09 -27.97
C LEU A 252 -55.55 18.27 -28.59
N ARG A 253 -55.40 19.18 -29.57
CA ARG A 253 -54.08 19.50 -30.14
C ARG A 253 -53.18 20.18 -29.10
N SER A 254 -53.69 21.13 -28.32
CA SER A 254 -52.94 21.75 -27.22
C SER A 254 -52.53 20.72 -26.16
N SER A 255 -53.42 19.81 -25.75
CA SER A 255 -53.07 18.71 -24.82
C SER A 255 -51.97 17.81 -25.38
N ARG A 256 -52.05 17.47 -26.67
CA ARG A 256 -51.03 16.66 -27.35
C ARG A 256 -49.69 17.40 -27.41
N GLN A 257 -49.70 18.69 -27.68
CA GLN A 257 -48.49 19.51 -27.73
C GLN A 257 -47.84 19.60 -26.34
N LEU A 258 -48.62 19.87 -25.28
CA LEU A 258 -48.15 19.84 -23.89
C LEU A 258 -47.57 18.47 -23.49
N ALA A 259 -48.18 17.37 -23.93
CA ALA A 259 -47.66 16.02 -23.68
C ALA A 259 -46.29 15.79 -24.33
N VAL A 260 -46.13 16.26 -25.58
CA VAL A 260 -44.89 16.12 -26.35
C VAL A 260 -43.79 17.00 -25.79
N GLU A 261 -44.09 18.25 -25.44
CA GLU A 261 -43.16 19.19 -24.81
C GLU A 261 -42.74 18.67 -23.42
N GLY A 262 -43.69 18.27 -22.57
CA GLY A 262 -43.38 17.70 -21.26
C GLY A 262 -42.53 16.42 -21.32
N LEU A 263 -42.78 15.54 -22.31
CA LEU A 263 -41.95 14.35 -22.52
C LEU A 263 -40.54 14.71 -23.03
N ARG A 264 -40.42 15.76 -23.86
CA ARG A 264 -39.13 16.27 -24.35
C ARG A 264 -38.31 16.86 -23.20
N ASP A 265 -38.94 17.64 -22.34
CA ASP A 265 -38.30 18.30 -21.20
C ASP A 265 -37.88 17.28 -20.14
N ALA A 266 -38.74 16.31 -19.81
CA ALA A 266 -38.38 15.21 -18.92
C ALA A 266 -37.19 14.40 -19.45
N ARG A 267 -37.14 14.12 -20.76
CA ARG A 267 -35.99 13.45 -21.40
C ARG A 267 -34.73 14.33 -21.43
N ALA A 268 -34.87 15.65 -21.58
CA ALA A 268 -33.76 16.58 -21.54
C ALA A 268 -33.16 16.64 -20.13
N ALA A 269 -33.99 16.78 -19.09
CA ALA A 269 -33.56 16.77 -17.69
C ALA A 269 -32.84 15.47 -17.32
N VAL A 270 -33.39 14.30 -17.72
CA VAL A 270 -32.73 13.00 -17.51
C VAL A 270 -31.38 12.92 -18.24
N ARG A 271 -31.26 13.49 -19.45
CA ARG A 271 -29.99 13.54 -20.18
C ARG A 271 -28.98 14.45 -19.49
N GLU A 272 -29.39 15.64 -19.06
CA GLU A 272 -28.54 16.62 -18.39
C GLU A 272 -27.96 16.03 -17.09
N LEU A 273 -28.79 15.35 -16.31
CA LEU A 273 -28.40 14.57 -15.14
C LEU A 273 -27.42 13.44 -15.46
N HIS A 274 -27.56 12.80 -16.62
CA HIS A 274 -26.62 11.76 -17.05
C HIS A 274 -25.28 12.36 -17.51
N SER A 275 -25.29 13.56 -18.11
CA SER A 275 -24.10 14.24 -18.59
C SER A 275 -23.28 14.97 -17.51
N ALA A 276 -23.88 15.33 -16.37
CA ALA A 276 -23.24 16.09 -15.29
C ALA A 276 -22.07 15.38 -14.54
N GLY A 277 -21.58 14.25 -15.05
CA GLY A 277 -20.40 13.55 -14.55
C GLY A 277 -19.67 12.75 -15.62
N GLN A 278 -19.97 12.99 -16.89
CA GLN A 278 -19.32 12.31 -18.01
C GLN A 278 -18.04 13.04 -18.42
N PRO A 279 -16.97 12.32 -18.79
CA PRO A 279 -15.75 12.94 -19.26
C PRO A 279 -15.99 13.64 -20.61
N GLU A 280 -15.28 14.74 -20.87
CA GLU A 280 -15.39 15.51 -22.12
C GLU A 280 -14.96 14.67 -23.34
N VAL A 281 -13.99 13.79 -23.13
CA VAL A 281 -13.46 12.84 -24.12
C VAL A 281 -13.49 11.41 -23.58
N ALA A 282 -13.63 10.45 -24.48
CA ALA A 282 -13.59 9.03 -24.15
C ALA A 282 -12.69 8.25 -25.11
N ASN A 283 -12.16 7.13 -24.61
CA ASN A 283 -11.52 6.14 -25.46
C ASN A 283 -12.61 5.31 -26.16
N VAL A 284 -12.83 5.56 -27.45
CA VAL A 284 -13.83 4.85 -28.25
C VAL A 284 -13.50 3.36 -28.41
N ALA A 285 -12.21 2.99 -28.37
CA ALA A 285 -11.82 1.58 -28.42
C ALA A 285 -12.35 0.82 -27.20
N ASP A 286 -12.24 1.40 -26.00
CA ASP A 286 -12.77 0.79 -24.77
C ASP A 286 -14.30 0.68 -24.81
N ALA A 287 -14.97 1.74 -25.29
CA ALA A 287 -16.43 1.77 -25.39
C ALA A 287 -16.99 0.72 -26.36
N VAL A 288 -16.35 0.54 -27.52
CA VAL A 288 -16.72 -0.47 -28.52
C VAL A 288 -16.32 -1.88 -28.06
N ALA A 289 -15.13 -2.04 -27.48
CA ALA A 289 -14.66 -3.30 -26.94
C ALA A 289 -15.59 -3.82 -25.83
N ALA A 290 -16.09 -2.95 -24.94
CA ALA A 290 -17.04 -3.33 -23.90
C ALA A 290 -18.35 -3.93 -24.45
N VAL A 291 -18.76 -3.52 -25.67
CA VAL A 291 -19.95 -4.08 -26.34
C VAL A 291 -19.63 -5.41 -27.00
N ILE A 292 -18.51 -5.50 -27.73
CA ILE A 292 -18.10 -6.70 -28.48
C ILE A 292 -17.72 -7.84 -27.53
N ASN A 293 -17.01 -7.53 -26.44
CA ASN A 293 -16.68 -8.49 -25.39
C ASN A 293 -17.86 -8.80 -24.45
N GLY A 294 -19.04 -8.23 -24.72
CA GLY A 294 -20.27 -8.54 -24.01
C GLY A 294 -20.83 -9.92 -24.37
N PRO A 295 -21.87 -10.39 -23.65
CA PRO A 295 -22.40 -11.75 -23.81
C PRO A 295 -22.79 -12.11 -25.24
N VAL A 296 -23.42 -11.18 -25.97
CA VAL A 296 -23.88 -11.41 -27.35
C VAL A 296 -22.71 -11.47 -28.33
N GLY A 297 -21.72 -10.58 -28.19
CA GLY A 297 -20.56 -10.60 -29.09
C GLY A 297 -19.68 -11.82 -28.88
N MET A 298 -19.48 -12.24 -27.63
CA MET A 298 -18.81 -13.52 -27.31
C MET A 298 -19.55 -14.72 -27.89
N GLN A 299 -20.88 -14.74 -27.81
CA GLN A 299 -21.70 -15.81 -28.40
C GLN A 299 -21.55 -15.89 -29.93
N LEU A 300 -21.36 -14.76 -30.60
CA LEU A 300 -21.14 -14.66 -32.04
C LEU A 300 -19.70 -14.93 -32.48
N GLY A 301 -18.77 -15.11 -31.53
CA GLY A 301 -17.33 -15.20 -31.83
C GLY A 301 -16.75 -13.92 -32.43
N LEU A 302 -17.40 -12.78 -32.21
CA LEU A 302 -16.97 -11.49 -32.74
C LEU A 302 -15.70 -11.04 -32.00
N SER A 303 -14.65 -10.74 -32.76
CA SER A 303 -13.44 -10.12 -32.22
C SER A 303 -13.30 -8.70 -32.78
N LEU A 304 -12.85 -7.78 -31.93
CA LEU A 304 -12.54 -6.41 -32.32
C LEU A 304 -11.06 -6.31 -32.68
N ASP A 305 -10.79 -6.00 -33.93
CA ASP A 305 -9.45 -5.60 -34.38
C ASP A 305 -9.31 -4.07 -34.29
N VAL A 306 -8.26 -3.60 -33.63
CA VAL A 306 -7.97 -2.16 -33.49
C VAL A 306 -6.74 -1.84 -34.30
N VAL A 307 -6.92 -1.04 -35.34
CA VAL A 307 -5.87 -0.67 -36.31
C VAL A 307 -5.50 0.79 -36.10
N GLY A 308 -4.21 1.08 -35.93
CA GLY A 308 -3.70 2.42 -35.61
C GLY A 308 -3.58 2.68 -34.11
N GLU A 309 -3.16 3.90 -33.74
CA GLU A 309 -3.01 4.31 -32.34
C GLU A 309 -4.30 5.00 -31.83
N PRO A 310 -4.98 4.44 -30.81
CA PRO A 310 -6.20 5.04 -30.28
C PRO A 310 -5.95 6.42 -29.66
N TYR A 311 -6.77 7.40 -30.04
CA TYR A 311 -6.79 8.72 -29.41
C TYR A 311 -8.17 9.04 -28.81
N PRO A 312 -8.23 9.88 -27.76
CA PRO A 312 -9.51 10.30 -27.18
C PRO A 312 -10.35 11.07 -28.19
N ILE A 313 -11.64 10.74 -28.27
CA ILE A 313 -12.62 11.45 -29.10
C ILE A 313 -13.75 12.02 -28.21
N PRO A 314 -14.53 13.02 -28.67
CA PRO A 314 -15.61 13.58 -27.87
C PRO A 314 -16.57 12.48 -27.40
N TYR A 315 -16.93 12.51 -26.11
CA TYR A 315 -17.74 11.46 -25.47
C TYR A 315 -19.06 11.13 -26.21
N PRO A 316 -19.82 12.12 -26.74
CA PRO A 316 -21.05 11.83 -27.50
C PRO A 316 -20.80 10.95 -28.74
N ILE A 317 -19.64 11.12 -29.39
CA ILE A 317 -19.27 10.34 -30.58
C ILE A 317 -18.88 8.92 -30.17
N ALA A 318 -18.08 8.76 -29.10
CA ALA A 318 -17.74 7.43 -28.58
C ALA A 318 -19.00 6.61 -28.20
N GLN A 319 -20.00 7.26 -27.60
CA GLN A 319 -21.29 6.63 -27.30
C GLN A 319 -22.09 6.26 -28.57
N ALA A 320 -22.03 7.10 -29.60
CA ALA A 320 -22.66 6.81 -30.89
C ALA A 320 -22.04 5.57 -31.56
N PHE A 321 -20.71 5.46 -31.53
CA PHE A 321 -19.98 4.28 -32.02
C PHE A 321 -20.33 3.01 -31.23
N ALA A 322 -20.39 3.09 -29.89
CA ALA A 322 -20.81 1.97 -29.06
C ALA A 322 -22.29 1.56 -29.33
N ALA A 323 -23.16 2.50 -29.66
CA ALA A 323 -24.54 2.21 -30.06
C ALA A 323 -24.60 1.48 -31.42
N VAL A 324 -23.79 1.90 -32.39
CA VAL A 324 -23.65 1.21 -33.69
C VAL A 324 -23.16 -0.22 -33.49
N ALA A 325 -22.11 -0.43 -32.71
CA ALA A 325 -21.59 -1.76 -32.40
C ALA A 325 -22.66 -2.66 -31.77
N ARG A 326 -23.47 -2.12 -30.84
CA ARG A 326 -24.52 -2.86 -30.14
C ARG A 326 -25.65 -3.29 -31.06
N GLU A 327 -26.14 -2.38 -31.89
CA GLU A 327 -27.20 -2.68 -32.85
C GLU A 327 -26.72 -3.67 -33.91
N ALA A 328 -25.50 -3.49 -34.43
CA ALA A 328 -24.90 -4.41 -35.39
C ALA A 328 -24.79 -5.83 -34.79
N THR A 329 -24.25 -5.95 -33.58
CA THR A 329 -24.13 -7.22 -32.85
C THR A 329 -25.51 -7.86 -32.60
N THR A 330 -26.50 -7.05 -32.22
CA THR A 330 -27.88 -7.50 -31.98
C THR A 330 -28.53 -7.99 -33.28
N ASN A 331 -28.33 -7.27 -34.38
CA ASN A 331 -28.90 -7.62 -35.68
C ASN A 331 -28.29 -8.89 -36.24
N ILE A 332 -26.97 -9.10 -36.10
CA ILE A 332 -26.31 -10.35 -36.48
C ILE A 332 -26.90 -11.52 -35.67
N ASN A 333 -27.03 -11.38 -34.35
CA ASN A 333 -27.59 -12.43 -33.50
C ASN A 333 -29.05 -12.78 -33.85
N LYS A 334 -29.84 -11.79 -34.26
CA LYS A 334 -31.25 -11.99 -34.63
C LYS A 334 -31.44 -12.56 -36.03
N HIS A 335 -30.63 -12.13 -36.99
CA HIS A 335 -30.93 -12.29 -38.41
C HIS A 335 -29.92 -13.15 -39.17
N ALA A 336 -28.71 -13.36 -38.64
CA ALA A 336 -27.70 -14.16 -39.31
C ALA A 336 -26.81 -14.95 -38.32
N PRO A 337 -27.41 -15.74 -37.40
CA PRO A 337 -26.61 -16.59 -36.52
C PRO A 337 -25.84 -17.64 -37.35
N GLY A 338 -24.52 -17.68 -37.21
CA GLY A 338 -23.66 -18.70 -37.82
C GLY A 338 -22.84 -18.25 -39.05
N GLY A 339 -23.00 -17.02 -39.53
CA GLY A 339 -22.08 -16.41 -40.50
C GLY A 339 -20.74 -16.04 -39.85
N ARG A 340 -19.66 -15.93 -40.64
CA ARG A 340 -18.42 -15.35 -40.11
C ARG A 340 -18.62 -13.86 -39.85
N THR A 341 -18.19 -13.41 -38.68
CA THR A 341 -18.32 -12.03 -38.24
C THR A 341 -16.95 -11.41 -37.97
N ALA A 342 -16.80 -10.13 -38.25
CA ALA A 342 -15.59 -9.36 -37.96
C ALA A 342 -15.97 -7.93 -37.58
N ALA A 343 -15.26 -7.36 -36.61
CA ALA A 343 -15.36 -5.94 -36.28
C ALA A 343 -13.97 -5.32 -36.30
N SER A 344 -13.84 -4.18 -36.97
CA SER A 344 -12.60 -3.40 -37.01
C SER A 344 -12.87 -1.96 -36.60
N LEU A 345 -11.97 -1.41 -35.79
CA LEU A 345 -11.94 -0.01 -35.41
C LEU A 345 -10.61 0.57 -35.89
N ILE A 346 -10.69 1.42 -36.90
CA ILE A 346 -9.55 1.95 -37.64
C ILE A 346 -9.35 3.41 -37.23
N PHE A 347 -8.18 3.70 -36.66
CA PHE A 347 -7.71 5.03 -36.34
C PHE A 347 -6.75 5.52 -37.42
N GLU A 348 -7.11 6.61 -38.06
CA GLU A 348 -6.27 7.41 -38.94
C GLU A 348 -6.00 8.75 -38.24
N ASP A 349 -4.99 9.51 -38.71
CA ASP A 349 -4.53 10.76 -38.08
C ASP A 349 -5.66 11.73 -37.68
N ARG A 350 -6.77 11.76 -38.46
CA ARG A 350 -7.91 12.65 -38.23
C ARG A 350 -9.28 11.99 -38.37
N SER A 351 -9.32 10.66 -38.48
CA SER A 351 -10.58 9.92 -38.65
C SER A 351 -10.59 8.67 -37.80
N VAL A 352 -11.77 8.33 -37.29
CA VAL A 352 -12.04 7.03 -36.68
C VAL A 352 -13.18 6.37 -37.43
N ARG A 353 -12.99 5.12 -37.83
CA ARG A 353 -14.00 4.31 -38.53
C ARG A 353 -14.22 3.01 -37.79
N LEU A 354 -15.49 2.70 -37.50
CA LEU A 354 -15.93 1.39 -37.07
C LEU A 354 -16.58 0.67 -38.25
N GLU A 355 -16.19 -0.57 -38.48
CA GLU A 355 -16.80 -1.46 -39.46
C GLU A 355 -17.16 -2.79 -38.79
N VAL A 356 -18.41 -3.21 -38.93
CA VAL A 356 -18.89 -4.51 -38.46
C VAL A 356 -19.47 -5.26 -39.66
N ILE A 357 -18.90 -6.42 -39.93
CA ILE A 357 -19.18 -7.22 -41.12
C ILE A 357 -19.71 -8.59 -40.70
N ASN A 358 -20.72 -9.08 -41.41
CA ASN A 358 -21.22 -10.44 -41.30
C ASN A 358 -21.42 -11.07 -42.69
N GLU A 359 -20.98 -12.30 -42.89
CA GLU A 359 -21.23 -13.03 -44.14
C GLU A 359 -22.72 -13.37 -44.30
N ILE A 360 -23.25 -13.11 -45.50
CA ILE A 360 -24.60 -13.53 -45.89
C ILE A 360 -24.47 -14.95 -46.42
N THR A 361 -25.01 -15.93 -45.70
CA THR A 361 -25.04 -17.33 -46.16
C THR A 361 -26.23 -17.57 -47.10
N ASP A 362 -26.07 -18.45 -48.08
CA ASP A 362 -27.05 -18.79 -49.13
C ASP A 362 -28.43 -19.29 -48.62
N GLN A 363 -28.62 -19.42 -47.30
CA GLN A 363 -29.91 -19.75 -46.69
C GLN A 363 -30.84 -18.53 -46.49
N HIS A 364 -30.47 -17.34 -46.97
CA HIS A 364 -31.26 -16.12 -46.79
C HIS A 364 -31.65 -15.42 -48.10
N ASP A 365 -32.38 -16.13 -48.98
CA ASP A 365 -33.28 -15.48 -49.97
C ASP A 365 -34.38 -14.62 -49.28
N ALA A 366 -34.52 -14.71 -47.95
CA ALA A 366 -35.42 -13.90 -47.12
C ALA A 366 -34.95 -12.45 -46.86
N MET A 367 -33.73 -12.05 -47.25
CA MET A 367 -33.23 -10.68 -47.04
C MET A 367 -33.93 -9.63 -47.93
N ALA A 368 -34.48 -10.02 -49.08
CA ALA A 368 -35.20 -9.11 -49.96
C ALA A 368 -36.63 -8.80 -49.46
N GLU A 369 -37.26 -9.71 -48.71
CA GLU A 369 -38.62 -9.52 -48.18
C GLU A 369 -38.67 -8.77 -46.84
N LEU A 370 -37.65 -8.88 -45.98
CA LEU A 370 -37.63 -8.20 -44.67
C LEU A 370 -37.40 -6.68 -44.72
N ALA A 371 -36.85 -6.14 -45.82
CA ALA A 371 -36.79 -4.70 -46.04
C ALA A 371 -38.19 -4.06 -46.11
N GLN A 372 -39.25 -4.86 -46.33
CA GLN A 372 -40.63 -4.40 -46.46
C GLN A 372 -41.49 -4.68 -45.20
N SER A 373 -41.06 -5.56 -44.29
CA SER A 373 -41.84 -5.94 -43.10
C SER A 373 -41.29 -5.34 -41.79
N GLY A 374 -41.43 -4.03 -41.61
CA GLY A 374 -41.52 -3.39 -40.28
C GLY A 374 -40.31 -3.42 -39.32
N GLY A 375 -39.15 -3.96 -39.70
CA GLY A 375 -37.94 -4.06 -38.85
C GLY A 375 -36.94 -2.90 -38.93
N GLY A 376 -37.14 -1.92 -39.84
CA GLY A 376 -36.15 -0.89 -40.19
C GLY A 376 -35.91 0.24 -39.17
N PHE A 377 -36.70 0.33 -38.10
CA PHE A 377 -36.63 1.46 -37.16
C PHE A 377 -35.31 1.59 -36.40
N GLY A 378 -34.59 0.48 -36.18
CA GLY A 378 -33.31 0.47 -35.46
C GLY A 378 -32.19 1.17 -36.23
N LEU A 379 -32.04 0.82 -37.52
CA LEU A 379 -31.03 1.40 -38.39
C LEU A 379 -31.37 2.86 -38.78
N ASP A 380 -32.64 3.17 -39.03
CA ASP A 380 -33.09 4.55 -39.29
C ASP A 380 -32.92 5.45 -38.06
N GLY A 381 -33.10 4.89 -36.86
CA GLY A 381 -32.83 5.57 -35.59
C GLY A 381 -31.34 5.83 -35.38
N LEU A 382 -30.49 4.86 -35.71
CA LEU A 382 -29.03 5.02 -35.67
C LEU A 382 -28.54 6.03 -36.70
N GLN A 383 -29.04 6.00 -37.93
CA GLN A 383 -28.64 6.95 -38.97
C GLN A 383 -28.93 8.40 -38.54
N ARG A 384 -30.12 8.66 -37.98
CA ARG A 384 -30.46 9.99 -37.42
C ARG A 384 -29.52 10.38 -36.28
N ARG A 385 -29.31 9.48 -35.32
CA ARG A 385 -28.42 9.74 -34.17
C ARG A 385 -26.98 10.02 -34.60
N MET A 386 -26.46 9.27 -35.57
CA MET A 386 -25.11 9.47 -36.11
C MET A 386 -24.98 10.81 -36.82
N THR A 387 -26.00 11.18 -37.61
CA THR A 387 -26.05 12.48 -38.29
C THR A 387 -26.12 13.64 -37.28
N GLU A 388 -26.89 13.50 -36.19
CA GLU A 388 -27.00 14.50 -35.12
C GLU A 388 -25.65 14.80 -34.44
N VAL A 389 -24.76 13.80 -34.34
CA VAL A 389 -23.40 13.97 -33.79
C VAL A 389 -22.32 14.23 -34.85
N GLY A 390 -22.72 14.54 -36.09
CA GLY A 390 -21.80 14.87 -37.19
C GLY A 390 -20.99 13.69 -37.72
N CYS A 391 -21.47 12.45 -37.53
CA CYS A 391 -20.81 11.24 -38.00
C CYS A 391 -21.50 10.67 -39.24
N ALA A 392 -20.71 10.09 -40.14
CA ALA A 392 -21.22 9.34 -41.29
C ALA A 392 -21.63 7.92 -40.85
N PHE A 393 -22.72 7.42 -41.44
CA PHE A 393 -23.23 6.08 -41.17
C PHE A 393 -23.71 5.43 -42.46
N ARG A 394 -23.42 4.13 -42.62
CA ARG A 394 -23.84 3.30 -43.75
C ARG A 394 -24.16 1.89 -43.27
N ALA A 395 -25.25 1.32 -43.75
CA ALA A 395 -25.59 -0.08 -43.53
C ALA A 395 -26.14 -0.68 -44.84
N GLY A 396 -25.67 -1.86 -45.23
CA GLY A 396 -26.16 -2.51 -46.45
C GLY A 396 -25.42 -3.80 -46.81
N ALA A 397 -25.92 -4.48 -47.85
CA ALA A 397 -25.29 -5.67 -48.41
C ALA A 397 -24.24 -5.30 -49.47
N GLU A 398 -23.02 -5.80 -49.31
CA GLU A 398 -21.87 -5.57 -50.18
C GLU A 398 -21.07 -6.86 -50.41
N GLY A 399 -21.00 -7.31 -51.67
CA GLY A 399 -20.16 -8.45 -52.07
C GLY A 399 -20.41 -9.74 -51.27
N GLY A 400 -21.68 -10.07 -51.00
CA GLY A 400 -22.07 -11.25 -50.22
C GLY A 400 -21.94 -11.10 -48.69
N ARG A 401 -21.73 -9.87 -48.20
CA ARG A 401 -21.62 -9.57 -46.77
C ARG A 401 -22.57 -8.44 -46.39
N TRP A 402 -23.08 -8.44 -45.17
CA TRP A 402 -23.74 -7.29 -44.57
C TRP A 402 -22.70 -6.43 -43.86
N VAL A 403 -22.63 -5.16 -44.20
CA VAL A 403 -21.66 -4.19 -43.66
C VAL A 403 -22.41 -3.09 -42.94
N VAL A 404 -22.02 -2.82 -41.69
CA VAL A 404 -22.43 -1.64 -40.94
C VAL A 404 -21.18 -0.82 -40.65
N SER A 405 -21.14 0.41 -41.15
CA SER A 405 -20.00 1.31 -41.03
C SER A 405 -20.40 2.65 -40.41
N ALA A 406 -19.56 3.13 -39.50
CA ALA A 406 -19.66 4.43 -38.87
C ALA A 406 -18.30 5.13 -38.99
N ALA A 407 -18.31 6.41 -39.36
CA ALA A 407 -17.08 7.19 -39.47
C ALA A 407 -17.26 8.58 -38.86
N TRP A 408 -16.22 9.03 -38.18
CA TRP A 408 -16.10 10.38 -37.67
C TRP A 408 -14.79 10.99 -38.16
N GLN A 409 -14.83 12.27 -38.51
CA GLN A 409 -13.67 13.04 -38.91
C GLN A 409 -13.55 14.27 -38.01
N ARG A 410 -12.34 14.53 -37.52
CA ARG A 410 -12.06 15.70 -36.70
C ARG A 410 -12.10 16.94 -37.60
N ALA A 411 -13.02 17.87 -37.31
CA ALA A 411 -13.13 19.13 -38.04
C ALA A 411 -11.78 19.88 -38.05
N ASP A 412 -11.48 20.53 -39.18
CA ASP A 412 -10.38 21.49 -39.23
C ASP A 412 -10.81 22.74 -38.49
N ASN A 413 -10.19 23.00 -37.33
CA ASN A 413 -10.24 24.35 -36.77
C ASN A 413 -9.45 25.25 -37.73
N GLU A 414 -10.11 26.30 -38.24
CA GLU A 414 -9.49 27.44 -38.94
C GLU A 414 -8.56 28.26 -38.01
N GLU A 415 -7.65 27.61 -37.28
CA GLU A 415 -6.65 28.25 -36.40
C GLU A 415 -5.25 28.34 -37.04
N GLU A 416 -5.14 28.16 -38.35
CA GLU A 416 -3.90 28.31 -39.13
C GLU A 416 -3.96 29.49 -40.12
N ARG A 417 -4.68 30.56 -39.75
CA ARG A 417 -4.55 31.90 -40.34
C ARG A 417 -4.37 32.94 -39.23
N ALA A 418 -3.17 33.00 -38.65
CA ALA A 418 -2.69 34.15 -37.89
C ALA A 418 -1.26 34.47 -38.31
#